data_AF-A0A847I3C6-F1
#
_entry.id   AF-A0A847I3C6-F1
#
_cell.length_a   1.000
_cell.length_b   1.000
_cell.length_c   1.000
_cell.angle_alpha   90.00
_cell.angle_beta   90.00
_cell.angle_gamma   90.00
#
_symmetry.space_group_name_H-M   'P 1'
#
loop_
_entity.id
_entity.type
_entity.pdbx_description
1 polymer ?
#
loop_
_entity_poly.entity_id
_entity_poly.type
_entity_poly.pdbx_seq_one_letter_code
_entity_poly.pdbx_strand_id
1 'polypeptide(L)'
;MRRRAARIRFRAMTLLEVVIAVSLIAVLMGALFTFYWQSLEVRNQVARIADRTEIARQVLGRLAAELRGCVGKESFGFPLEQRLVGDRRSITFLTTTLPEEHQYQFYSEFDQLPPGQHDLRELKYELWIDPNKKTEDNEPVVGGIVRTEKRTLNQSLIDETDPLQIRHDLWSHELGYLEFRYFDGAAWRWTWELTQGNPLPHLIQITVGFDSITQAELDGKDQDTYPIELFPLGDDLPHPDRYAMIVRIPAADQFFSNTLQRVGQDMGEQFGVEEAY
;
A
#
# COMPACT_ATOMS: atom_id res chain seq x y z
N MET A 1 -8.47 25.87 89.80
CA MET A 1 -8.30 25.50 88.37
C MET A 1 -9.58 25.83 87.60
N ARG A 2 -9.63 26.90 86.79
CA ARG A 2 -10.80 27.30 86.00
C ARG A 2 -10.54 27.00 84.52
N ARG A 3 -11.21 25.98 83.97
CA ARG A 3 -11.21 25.70 82.51
C ARG A 3 -12.12 26.71 81.80
N ARG A 4 -11.55 27.58 80.97
CA ARG A 4 -12.33 28.41 80.03
C ARG A 4 -12.78 27.53 78.87
N ALA A 5 -14.08 27.26 78.77
CA ALA A 5 -14.69 26.69 77.58
C ALA A 5 -14.67 27.78 76.48
N ALA A 6 -13.86 27.57 75.44
CA ALA A 6 -13.89 28.38 74.24
C ALA A 6 -15.23 28.14 73.53
N ARG A 7 -16.12 29.14 73.52
CA ARG A 7 -17.32 29.11 72.69
C ARG A 7 -16.90 29.24 71.24
N ILE A 8 -16.96 28.14 70.51
CA ILE A 8 -16.84 28.14 69.05
C ILE A 8 -18.11 28.82 68.51
N ARG A 9 -17.98 30.07 68.06
CA ARG A 9 -19.05 30.75 67.31
C ARG A 9 -19.11 30.10 65.93
N PHE A 10 -20.13 29.30 65.69
CA PHE A 10 -20.52 28.93 64.33
C PHE A 10 -21.09 30.19 63.65
N ARG A 11 -20.29 30.79 62.78
CA ARG A 11 -20.79 31.79 61.83
C ARG A 11 -21.67 31.06 60.83
N ALA A 12 -22.95 31.41 60.76
CA ALA A 12 -23.80 30.99 59.66
C ALA A 12 -23.27 31.60 58.36
N MET A 13 -23.15 30.80 57.30
CA MET A 13 -22.71 31.27 55.98
C MET A 13 -23.64 32.38 55.48
N THR A 14 -23.05 33.39 54.86
CA THR A 14 -23.84 34.43 54.19
C THR A 14 -24.37 33.93 52.85
N LEU A 15 -25.55 34.39 52.43
CA LEU A 15 -26.15 33.98 51.15
C LEU A 15 -25.22 34.28 49.95
N LEU A 16 -24.45 35.37 50.03
CA LEU A 16 -23.42 35.72 49.05
C LEU A 16 -22.34 34.64 48.93
N GLU A 17 -21.87 34.09 50.05
CA GLU A 17 -20.83 33.06 50.07
C GLU A 17 -21.30 31.75 49.43
N VAL A 18 -22.57 31.38 49.64
CA VAL A 18 -23.18 30.21 48.99
C VAL A 18 -23.29 30.42 47.48
N VAL A 19 -23.73 31.61 47.04
CA VAL A 19 -23.84 31.92 45.60
C VAL A 19 -22.47 31.89 44.92
N ILE A 20 -21.43 32.43 45.58
CA ILE A 20 -20.04 32.39 45.07
C ILE A 20 -19.51 30.96 45.05
N ALA A 21 -19.80 30.15 46.07
CA ALA A 21 -19.37 28.76 46.11
C ALA A 21 -20.01 27.95 44.98
N VAL A 22 -21.33 28.11 44.75
CA VAL A 22 -22.04 27.42 43.67
C VAL A 22 -21.57 27.89 42.31
N SER A 23 -21.30 29.20 42.12
CA SER A 23 -20.77 29.69 40.84
C SER A 23 -19.35 29.18 40.57
N LEU A 24 -18.48 29.14 41.58
CA LEU A 24 -17.14 28.55 41.47
C LEU A 24 -17.21 27.05 41.15
N ILE A 25 -18.08 26.30 41.82
CA ILE A 25 -18.29 24.88 41.54
C ILE A 25 -18.79 24.71 40.10
N ALA A 26 -19.76 25.51 39.65
CA ALA A 26 -20.28 25.42 38.29
C ALA A 26 -19.20 25.70 37.22
N VAL A 27 -18.37 26.73 37.42
CA VAL A 27 -17.24 27.04 36.53
C VAL A 27 -16.21 25.91 36.52
N LEU A 28 -15.86 25.39 37.69
CA LEU A 28 -14.88 24.31 37.83
C LEU A 28 -15.40 23.01 37.19
N MET A 29 -16.67 22.69 37.42
CA MET A 29 -17.32 21.52 36.81
C MET A 29 -17.42 21.67 35.28
N GLY A 30 -17.69 22.88 34.79
CA GLY A 30 -17.67 23.20 33.37
C GLY A 30 -16.29 22.98 32.74
N ALA A 31 -15.23 23.47 33.38
CA ALA A 31 -13.85 23.27 32.91
C ALA A 31 -13.43 21.78 32.94
N LEU A 32 -13.83 21.02 33.96
CA LEU A 32 -13.58 19.58 34.00
C LEU A 32 -14.33 18.83 32.89
N PHE A 33 -15.58 19.24 32.63
CA PHE A 33 -16.39 18.62 31.59
C PHE A 33 -15.81 18.88 30.19
N THR A 34 -15.37 20.11 29.89
CA THR A 34 -14.72 20.41 28.61
C THR A 34 -13.42 19.64 28.43
N PHE A 35 -12.58 19.55 29.47
CA PHE A 35 -11.36 18.75 29.44
C PHE A 35 -11.66 17.26 29.20
N TYR A 36 -12.69 16.71 29.85
CA TYR A 36 -13.10 15.32 29.66
C TYR A 36 -13.52 15.04 28.22
N TRP A 37 -14.37 15.89 27.63
CA TRP A 37 -14.77 15.76 26.23
C TRP A 37 -13.59 15.85 25.27
N GLN A 38 -12.70 16.82 25.49
CA GLN A 38 -11.49 16.97 24.68
C GLN A 38 -10.58 15.73 24.77
N SER A 39 -10.42 15.15 25.96
CA SER A 39 -9.62 13.94 26.14
C SER A 39 -10.25 12.72 25.45
N LEU A 40 -11.58 12.60 25.44
CA LEU A 40 -12.24 11.49 24.75
C LEU A 40 -12.11 11.63 23.23
N GLU A 41 -12.30 12.83 22.69
CA GLU A 41 -12.19 13.07 21.25
C GLU A 41 -10.77 12.79 20.75
N VAL A 42 -9.75 13.27 21.47
CA VAL A 42 -8.35 12.98 21.13
C VAL A 42 -8.05 11.49 21.15
N ARG A 43 -8.54 10.75 22.16
CA ARG A 43 -8.36 9.29 22.22
C ARG A 43 -9.01 8.58 21.04
N ASN A 44 -10.21 8.99 20.66
CA ASN A 44 -10.93 8.40 19.53
C ASN A 44 -10.22 8.70 18.21
N GLN A 45 -9.70 9.92 18.03
CA GLN A 45 -8.93 10.29 16.84
C GLN A 45 -7.63 9.48 16.75
N VAL A 46 -6.88 9.37 17.85
CA VAL A 46 -5.65 8.58 17.90
C VAL A 46 -5.93 7.10 17.61
N ALA A 47 -7.01 6.54 18.15
CA ALA A 47 -7.42 5.17 17.86
C ALA A 47 -7.68 4.97 16.36
N ARG A 48 -8.48 5.84 15.72
CA ARG A 48 -8.76 5.75 14.28
C ARG A 48 -7.51 5.86 13.41
N ILE A 49 -6.58 6.75 13.76
CA ILE A 49 -5.32 6.91 13.01
C ILE A 49 -4.44 5.67 13.18
N ALA A 50 -4.40 5.09 14.39
CA ALA A 50 -3.65 3.86 14.65
C ALA A 50 -4.20 2.68 13.85
N ASP A 51 -5.51 2.46 13.86
CA ASP A 51 -6.19 1.40 13.10
C ASP A 51 -5.90 1.55 11.59
N ARG A 52 -6.05 2.76 11.05
CA ARG A 52 -5.72 3.08 9.65
C ARG A 52 -4.25 2.80 9.32
N THR A 53 -3.33 3.23 10.19
CA THR A 53 -1.90 3.01 9.99
C THR A 53 -1.55 1.52 10.01
N GLU A 54 -2.21 0.72 10.84
CA GLU A 54 -2.01 -0.73 10.92
C GLU A 54 -2.46 -1.43 9.62
N ILE A 55 -3.67 -1.13 9.14
CA ILE A 55 -4.20 -1.69 7.89
C ILE A 55 -3.29 -1.32 6.71
N ALA A 56 -2.92 -0.05 6.57
CA ALA A 56 -2.04 0.42 5.51
C ALA A 56 -0.67 -0.29 5.57
N ARG A 57 -0.09 -0.42 6.77
CA ARG A 57 1.19 -1.11 6.96
C ARG A 57 1.11 -2.60 6.63
N GLN A 58 0.02 -3.28 6.97
CA GLN A 58 -0.17 -4.70 6.66
C GLN A 58 -0.26 -4.92 5.14
N VAL A 59 -1.06 -4.11 4.44
CA VAL A 59 -1.22 -4.18 2.98
C VAL A 59 0.10 -3.88 2.28
N LEU A 60 0.73 -2.74 2.60
CA LEU A 60 2.00 -2.34 2.01
C LEU A 60 3.11 -3.35 2.32
N GLY A 61 3.20 -3.83 3.57
CA GLY A 61 4.23 -4.77 3.99
C GLY A 61 4.14 -6.11 3.26
N ARG A 62 2.92 -6.59 3.02
CA ARG A 62 2.70 -7.83 2.28
C ARG A 62 2.92 -7.67 0.79
N LEU A 63 2.39 -6.62 0.16
CA LEU A 63 2.65 -6.32 -1.25
C LEU A 63 4.16 -6.13 -1.51
N ALA A 64 4.86 -5.43 -0.61
CA ALA A 64 6.31 -5.30 -0.66
C ALA A 64 7.04 -6.64 -0.54
N ALA A 65 6.57 -7.56 0.32
CA ALA A 65 7.17 -8.88 0.45
C ALA A 65 7.01 -9.70 -0.85
N GLU A 66 5.84 -9.65 -1.49
CA GLU A 66 5.57 -10.35 -2.76
C GLU A 66 6.38 -9.75 -3.91
N LEU A 67 6.52 -8.42 -3.96
CA LEU A 67 7.38 -7.73 -4.93
C LEU A 67 8.87 -8.02 -4.74
N ARG A 68 9.34 -8.16 -3.49
CA ARG A 68 10.74 -8.57 -3.26
C ARG A 68 11.03 -9.99 -3.76
N GLY A 69 10.03 -10.84 -3.78
CA GLY A 69 10.08 -12.18 -4.38
C GLY A 69 9.88 -12.19 -5.90
N CYS A 70 9.74 -11.02 -6.54
CA CYS A 70 9.49 -10.92 -7.97
C CYS A 70 10.64 -11.53 -8.78
N VAL A 71 10.28 -12.28 -9.82
CA VAL A 71 11.22 -12.91 -10.74
C VAL A 71 11.13 -12.23 -12.11
N GLY A 72 12.27 -11.76 -12.61
CA GLY A 72 12.41 -11.22 -13.96
C GLY A 72 13.32 -12.10 -14.78
N LYS A 73 12.89 -12.52 -15.96
CA LYS A 73 13.73 -13.21 -16.93
C LYS A 73 13.52 -12.63 -18.33
N GLU A 74 14.62 -12.38 -19.04
CA GLU A 74 14.61 -11.77 -20.38
C GLU A 74 14.15 -12.71 -21.49
N SER A 75 14.28 -14.02 -21.30
CA SER A 75 13.80 -15.04 -22.24
C SER A 75 13.49 -16.33 -21.49
N PHE A 76 12.21 -16.67 -21.40
CA PHE A 76 11.81 -18.05 -21.20
C PHE A 76 11.66 -18.71 -22.57
N GLY A 77 12.38 -19.81 -22.80
CA GLY A 77 11.95 -20.77 -23.80
C GLY A 77 10.66 -21.43 -23.30
N PHE A 78 9.58 -21.29 -24.07
CA PHE A 78 8.26 -21.93 -23.87
C PHE A 78 7.43 -21.39 -22.66
N PRO A 79 6.09 -21.37 -22.78
CA PRO A 79 5.26 -20.18 -22.99
C PRO A 79 5.01 -19.35 -21.71
N LEU A 80 6.07 -18.85 -21.06
CA LEU A 80 5.94 -17.82 -20.02
C LEU A 80 6.26 -16.45 -20.62
N GLU A 81 5.30 -15.88 -21.36
CA GLU A 81 5.41 -14.52 -21.92
C GLU A 81 5.08 -13.41 -20.91
N GLN A 82 4.71 -13.77 -19.67
CA GLN A 82 4.30 -12.79 -18.67
C GLN A 82 5.50 -12.20 -17.92
N ARG A 83 5.80 -10.98 -18.34
CA ARG A 83 6.79 -10.05 -17.78
C ARG A 83 6.10 -9.20 -16.69
N LEU A 84 6.87 -8.54 -15.82
CA LEU A 84 6.27 -7.52 -14.95
C LEU A 84 5.65 -6.45 -15.83
N VAL A 85 4.34 -6.27 -15.73
CA VAL A 85 3.57 -5.24 -16.43
C VAL A 85 2.80 -4.47 -15.38
N GLY A 86 2.91 -3.16 -15.44
CA GLY A 86 2.27 -2.31 -14.47
C GLY A 86 1.82 -1.01 -15.08
N ASP A 87 0.62 -0.59 -14.70
CA ASP A 87 0.14 0.77 -14.90
C ASP A 87 0.16 1.51 -13.56
N ARG A 88 -0.47 2.67 -13.50
CA ARG A 88 -0.52 3.50 -12.30
C ARG A 88 -1.41 2.90 -11.20
N ARG A 89 -2.42 2.09 -11.52
CA ARG A 89 -3.46 1.58 -10.61
C ARG A 89 -3.47 0.05 -10.48
N SER A 90 -2.71 -0.64 -11.30
CA SER A 90 -2.59 -2.08 -11.34
C SER A 90 -1.15 -2.50 -11.61
N ILE A 91 -0.77 -3.65 -11.07
CA ILE A 91 0.52 -4.28 -11.33
C ILE A 91 0.35 -5.79 -11.39
N THR A 92 0.96 -6.41 -12.38
CA THR A 92 1.00 -7.86 -12.58
C THR A 92 2.44 -8.33 -12.65
N PHE A 93 2.80 -9.34 -11.85
CA PHE A 93 4.15 -9.87 -11.81
C PHE A 93 4.18 -11.34 -11.36
N LEU A 94 5.28 -12.02 -11.70
CA LEU A 94 5.57 -13.36 -11.20
C LEU A 94 6.35 -13.26 -9.89
N THR A 95 5.97 -14.07 -8.90
CA THR A 95 6.68 -14.21 -7.64
C THR A 95 6.89 -15.68 -7.28
N THR A 96 7.94 -15.97 -6.54
CA THR A 96 8.15 -17.30 -5.94
C THR A 96 7.46 -17.38 -4.59
N THR A 97 6.67 -18.41 -4.37
CA THR A 97 6.08 -18.72 -3.06
C THR A 97 6.66 -20.01 -2.49
N LEU A 98 6.50 -20.23 -1.20
CA LEU A 98 6.77 -21.54 -0.62
C LEU A 98 5.76 -22.55 -1.21
N PRO A 99 6.22 -23.78 -1.53
CA PRO A 99 5.33 -24.87 -1.94
C PRO A 99 4.22 -25.11 -0.92
N GLU A 100 3.01 -25.37 -1.40
CA GLU A 100 1.86 -25.67 -0.53
C GLU A 100 1.95 -27.10 0.04
N GLU A 101 1.36 -27.33 1.21
CA GLU A 101 1.47 -28.61 1.94
C GLU A 101 1.03 -29.82 1.09
N HIS A 102 -0.03 -29.66 0.27
CA HIS A 102 -0.54 -30.73 -0.58
C HIS A 102 0.44 -31.16 -1.68
N GLN A 103 1.42 -30.33 -2.05
CA GLN A 103 2.48 -30.73 -2.99
C GLN A 103 3.42 -31.79 -2.39
N TYR A 104 3.41 -31.93 -1.07
CA TYR A 104 4.17 -32.96 -0.34
C TYR A 104 3.32 -34.17 0.03
N GLN A 105 2.03 -34.20 -0.35
CA GLN A 105 1.18 -35.36 -0.12
C GLN A 105 1.43 -36.43 -1.18
N PHE A 106 1.53 -37.68 -0.73
CA PHE A 106 1.59 -38.83 -1.62
C PHE A 106 0.16 -39.26 -1.95
N TYR A 107 -0.17 -39.25 -3.24
CA TYR A 107 -1.46 -39.70 -3.76
C TYR A 107 -1.35 -41.15 -4.25
N SER A 108 -2.40 -41.92 -4.02
CA SER A 108 -2.59 -43.26 -4.58
C SER A 108 -3.18 -43.18 -5.99
N GLU A 109 -3.17 -44.30 -6.70
CA GLU A 109 -3.73 -44.41 -8.06
C GLU A 109 -5.25 -44.15 -8.13
N PHE A 110 -5.95 -44.22 -7.00
CA PHE A 110 -7.39 -43.99 -6.91
C PHE A 110 -7.75 -42.58 -6.43
N ASP A 111 -6.76 -41.77 -6.07
CA ASP A 111 -7.00 -40.42 -5.58
C ASP A 111 -7.17 -39.44 -6.75
N GLN A 112 -8.07 -38.48 -6.57
CA GLN A 112 -8.21 -37.37 -7.51
C GLN A 112 -7.07 -36.38 -7.27
N LEU A 113 -6.17 -36.26 -8.26
CA LEU A 113 -5.03 -35.36 -8.17
C LEU A 113 -5.48 -33.89 -8.27
N PRO A 114 -4.90 -32.98 -7.47
CA PRO A 114 -5.11 -31.55 -7.64
C PRO A 114 -4.55 -31.08 -9.00
N PRO A 115 -4.97 -29.90 -9.50
CA PRO A 115 -4.38 -29.33 -10.71
C PRO A 115 -2.88 -29.13 -10.52
N GLY A 116 -2.10 -29.30 -11.60
CA GLY A 116 -0.65 -29.14 -11.55
C GLY A 116 -0.26 -27.72 -11.15
N GLN A 117 0.28 -27.56 -9.94
CA GLN A 117 0.72 -26.27 -9.42
C GLN A 117 2.22 -26.05 -9.64
N HIS A 118 2.64 -24.78 -9.67
CA HIS A 118 4.04 -24.39 -9.74
C HIS A 118 4.36 -23.45 -8.58
N ASP A 119 5.60 -23.48 -8.08
CA ASP A 119 6.11 -22.58 -7.03
C ASP A 119 6.22 -21.11 -7.47
N LEU A 120 6.01 -20.86 -8.77
CA LEU A 120 5.92 -19.53 -9.34
C LEU A 120 4.43 -19.23 -9.46
N ARG A 121 4.03 -18.09 -8.90
CA ARG A 121 2.66 -17.61 -8.90
C ARG A 121 2.62 -16.31 -9.69
N GLU A 122 1.59 -16.14 -10.51
CA GLU A 122 1.27 -14.84 -11.08
C GLU A 122 0.34 -14.10 -10.12
N LEU A 123 0.74 -12.88 -9.77
CA LEU A 123 -0.03 -12.01 -8.90
C LEU A 123 -0.40 -10.74 -9.65
N LYS A 124 -1.66 -10.36 -9.52
CA LYS A 124 -2.18 -9.07 -9.97
C LYS A 124 -2.80 -8.33 -8.80
N TYR A 125 -2.39 -7.09 -8.62
CA TYR A 125 -3.02 -6.15 -7.71
C TYR A 125 -3.69 -5.06 -8.51
N GLU A 126 -4.92 -4.71 -8.14
CA GLU A 126 -5.63 -3.60 -8.76
C GLU A 126 -6.60 -2.93 -7.78
N LEU A 127 -6.88 -1.65 -8.02
CA LEU A 127 -7.97 -0.95 -7.35
C LEU A 127 -9.29 -1.33 -8.01
N TRP A 128 -10.20 -1.94 -7.26
CA TRP A 128 -11.52 -2.29 -7.77
C TRP A 128 -12.46 -1.08 -7.72
N ILE A 129 -12.94 -0.70 -8.91
CA ILE A 129 -13.84 0.43 -9.13
C ILE A 129 -15.12 -0.12 -9.77
N ASP A 130 -16.28 0.18 -9.20
CA ASP A 130 -17.57 -0.22 -9.78
C ASP A 130 -17.85 0.65 -11.03
N PRO A 131 -17.90 0.07 -12.23
CA PRO A 131 -18.11 0.84 -13.46
C PRO A 131 -19.54 1.39 -13.58
N ASN A 132 -20.50 0.82 -12.84
CA ASN A 132 -21.92 1.14 -12.98
C ASN A 132 -22.41 2.14 -11.92
N LYS A 133 -21.61 2.42 -10.89
CA LYS A 133 -22.00 3.29 -9.79
C LYS A 133 -21.02 4.45 -9.64
N LYS A 134 -21.62 5.63 -9.53
CA LYS A 134 -20.93 6.85 -9.12
C LYS A 134 -21.62 7.43 -7.91
N THR A 135 -20.86 8.16 -7.10
CA THR A 135 -21.37 8.92 -5.96
C THR A 135 -22.21 10.10 -6.45
N GLU A 136 -22.97 10.74 -5.55
CA GLU A 136 -23.77 11.93 -5.86
C GLU A 136 -22.95 13.04 -6.54
N ASP A 137 -21.67 13.16 -6.18
CA ASP A 137 -20.70 14.11 -6.76
C ASP A 137 -20.07 13.64 -8.08
N ASN A 138 -20.60 12.59 -8.72
CA ASN A 138 -20.07 11.96 -9.95
C ASN A 138 -18.65 11.37 -9.80
N GLU A 139 -18.25 11.08 -8.57
CA GLU A 139 -17.00 10.41 -8.22
C GLU A 139 -17.13 8.87 -8.34
N PRO A 140 -16.06 8.14 -8.69
CA PRO A 140 -16.10 6.69 -8.83
C PRO A 140 -16.36 5.99 -7.48
N VAL A 141 -17.17 4.93 -7.49
CA VAL A 141 -17.37 4.09 -6.30
C VAL A 141 -16.26 3.04 -6.26
N VAL A 142 -15.36 3.17 -5.30
CA VAL A 142 -14.25 2.23 -5.06
C VAL A 142 -14.67 1.24 -3.98
N GLY A 143 -14.43 -0.05 -4.20
CA GLY A 143 -14.72 -1.09 -3.20
C GLY A 143 -13.48 -1.68 -2.54
N GLY A 144 -12.27 -1.32 -3.00
CA GLY A 144 -11.04 -1.68 -2.31
C GLY A 144 -9.91 -2.16 -3.23
N ILE A 145 -8.85 -2.68 -2.61
CA ILE A 145 -7.74 -3.33 -3.31
C ILE A 145 -8.05 -4.82 -3.49
N VAL A 146 -8.03 -5.28 -4.73
CA VAL A 146 -8.19 -6.69 -5.10
C VAL A 146 -6.84 -7.28 -5.43
N ARG A 147 -6.62 -8.51 -4.96
CA ARG A 147 -5.47 -9.34 -5.28
C ARG A 147 -5.95 -10.59 -5.99
N THR A 148 -5.44 -10.80 -7.18
CA THR A 148 -5.65 -12.02 -7.95
C THR A 148 -4.37 -12.83 -7.94
N GLU A 149 -4.46 -14.10 -7.57
CA GLU A 149 -3.36 -15.05 -7.58
C GLU A 149 -3.68 -16.22 -8.50
N LYS A 150 -2.83 -16.41 -9.50
CA LYS A 150 -2.88 -17.55 -10.40
C LYS A 150 -1.78 -18.54 -10.03
N ARG A 151 -2.23 -19.75 -9.67
CA ARG A 151 -1.42 -20.82 -9.07
C ARG A 151 -0.85 -21.79 -10.10
N THR A 152 -1.48 -21.85 -11.27
CA THR A 152 -1.07 -22.73 -12.35
C THR A 152 -0.36 -21.91 -13.42
N LEU A 153 0.82 -22.37 -13.82
CA LEU A 153 1.57 -21.80 -14.94
C LEU A 153 1.48 -22.74 -16.13
N ASN A 154 1.32 -22.18 -17.32
CA ASN A 154 1.35 -22.90 -18.61
C ASN A 154 0.25 -23.96 -18.81
N GLN A 155 -0.87 -23.87 -18.08
CA GLN A 155 -2.05 -24.68 -18.40
C GLN A 155 -2.84 -24.02 -19.54
N SER A 156 -3.13 -24.77 -20.59
CA SER A 156 -3.92 -24.31 -21.75
C SER A 156 -5.41 -24.20 -21.43
N LEU A 157 -5.87 -24.94 -20.43
CA LEU A 157 -7.22 -24.91 -19.90
C LEU A 157 -7.11 -24.47 -18.45
N ILE A 158 -7.40 -23.20 -18.19
CA ILE A 158 -7.50 -22.66 -16.83
C ILE A 158 -8.98 -22.44 -16.57
N ASP A 159 -9.50 -23.04 -15.51
CA ASP A 159 -10.83 -22.75 -15.01
C ASP A 159 -10.72 -21.53 -14.08
N GLU A 160 -11.14 -20.36 -14.57
CA GLU A 160 -11.12 -19.11 -13.79
C GLU A 160 -12.08 -19.15 -12.59
N THR A 161 -13.01 -20.11 -12.56
CA THR A 161 -13.94 -20.31 -11.45
C THR A 161 -13.39 -21.23 -10.37
N ASP A 162 -12.31 -21.98 -10.65
CA ASP A 162 -11.68 -22.89 -9.70
C ASP A 162 -10.69 -22.13 -8.79
N PRO A 163 -10.98 -22.02 -7.47
CA PRO A 163 -10.12 -21.31 -6.53
C PRO A 163 -8.73 -21.97 -6.34
N LEU A 164 -8.56 -23.23 -6.75
CA LEU A 164 -7.26 -23.90 -6.75
C LEU A 164 -6.36 -23.44 -7.91
N GLN A 165 -6.94 -22.83 -8.96
CA GLN A 165 -6.23 -22.32 -10.12
C GLN A 165 -6.10 -20.81 -10.09
N ILE A 166 -7.20 -20.08 -9.88
CA ILE A 166 -7.22 -18.62 -9.74
C ILE A 166 -7.96 -18.24 -8.47
N ARG A 167 -7.30 -17.45 -7.63
CA ARG A 167 -7.87 -16.93 -6.39
C ARG A 167 -8.01 -15.43 -6.47
N HIS A 168 -9.24 -14.93 -6.32
CA HIS A 168 -9.54 -13.50 -6.23
C HIS A 168 -9.90 -13.16 -4.78
N ASP A 169 -9.03 -12.40 -4.10
CA ASP A 169 -9.26 -11.94 -2.73
C ASP A 169 -9.46 -10.41 -2.73
N LEU A 170 -10.57 -9.94 -2.14
CA LEU A 170 -10.70 -8.54 -1.75
C LEU A 170 -9.82 -8.34 -0.50
N TRP A 171 -8.65 -7.75 -0.69
CA TRP A 171 -7.66 -7.65 0.38
C TRP A 171 -8.04 -6.59 1.40
N SER A 172 -8.38 -5.40 0.91
CA SER A 172 -8.74 -4.28 1.78
C SER A 172 -9.90 -3.53 1.16
N HIS A 173 -11.05 -3.58 1.82
CA HIS A 173 -12.22 -2.80 1.43
C HIS A 173 -12.16 -1.34 1.90
N GLU A 174 -11.23 -1.01 2.81
CA GLU A 174 -11.11 0.33 3.39
C GLU A 174 -10.21 1.26 2.57
N LEU A 175 -9.36 0.70 1.71
CA LEU A 175 -8.43 1.48 0.91
C LEU A 175 -9.08 1.88 -0.41
N GLY A 176 -9.44 3.16 -0.51
CA GLY A 176 -10.02 3.79 -1.69
C GLY A 176 -9.00 4.28 -2.73
N TYR A 177 -7.70 4.23 -2.42
CA TYR A 177 -6.63 4.72 -3.28
C TYR A 177 -5.47 3.71 -3.38
N LEU A 178 -4.98 3.50 -4.60
CA LEU A 178 -3.79 2.72 -4.91
C LEU A 178 -3.05 3.38 -6.08
N GLU A 179 -1.74 3.53 -5.93
CA GLU A 179 -0.86 4.06 -6.97
C GLU A 179 0.47 3.33 -6.99
N PHE A 180 0.97 3.07 -8.20
CA PHE A 180 2.30 2.57 -8.46
C PHE A 180 3.13 3.56 -9.28
N ARG A 181 4.42 3.67 -8.94
CA ARG A 181 5.44 4.36 -9.74
C ARG A 181 6.67 3.48 -9.85
N TYR A 182 7.30 3.52 -11.00
CA TYR A 182 8.37 2.60 -11.37
C TYR A 182 9.66 3.34 -11.65
N PHE A 183 10.77 2.90 -11.07
CA PHE A 183 12.09 3.48 -11.30
C PHE A 183 12.94 2.54 -12.14
N ASP A 184 13.40 3.01 -13.30
CA ASP A 184 14.23 2.22 -14.23
C ASP A 184 15.73 2.25 -13.91
N GLY A 185 16.15 3.02 -12.90
CA GLY A 185 17.56 3.29 -12.59
C GLY A 185 18.02 4.69 -12.97
N ALA A 186 17.28 5.40 -13.84
CA ALA A 186 17.54 6.76 -14.27
C ALA A 186 16.38 7.72 -13.96
N ALA A 187 15.14 7.31 -14.23
CA ALA A 187 13.94 8.12 -14.09
C ALA A 187 12.75 7.33 -13.53
N TRP A 188 11.83 8.06 -12.91
CA TRP A 188 10.54 7.53 -12.47
C TRP A 188 9.53 7.56 -13.61
N ARG A 189 8.66 6.55 -13.69
CA ARG A 189 7.65 6.35 -14.72
C ARG A 189 6.31 5.94 -14.11
N TRP A 190 5.21 6.31 -14.78
CA TRP A 190 3.84 5.94 -14.40
C TRP A 190 3.45 4.52 -14.82
N THR A 191 4.11 4.00 -15.84
CA THR A 191 3.87 2.68 -16.41
C THR A 191 5.19 1.92 -16.50
N TRP A 192 5.08 0.61 -16.42
CA TRP A 192 6.17 -0.31 -16.68
C TRP A 192 5.77 -1.30 -17.75
N GLU A 193 6.38 -1.15 -18.91
CA GLU A 193 6.34 -2.10 -20.01
C GLU A 193 7.76 -2.49 -20.37
N LEU A 194 7.93 -3.71 -20.90
CA LEU A 194 9.24 -4.25 -21.22
C LEU A 194 9.97 -3.35 -22.22
N THR A 195 11.00 -2.67 -21.74
CA THR A 195 11.95 -1.95 -22.60
C THR A 195 13.14 -2.87 -22.84
N GLN A 196 13.69 -2.90 -24.07
CA GLN A 196 14.79 -3.79 -24.44
C GLN A 196 15.96 -3.70 -23.43
N GLY A 197 16.23 -4.79 -22.70
CA GLY A 197 17.38 -4.95 -21.82
C GLY A 197 17.14 -4.80 -20.31
N ASN A 198 15.92 -4.48 -19.85
CA ASN A 198 15.59 -4.61 -18.43
C ASN A 198 14.14 -5.08 -18.21
N PRO A 199 13.90 -6.32 -17.75
CA PRO A 199 12.56 -6.82 -17.50
C PRO A 199 11.93 -6.30 -16.20
N LEU A 200 12.69 -5.69 -15.29
CA LEU A 200 12.21 -5.31 -13.97
C LEU A 200 12.60 -3.87 -13.56
N PRO A 201 11.70 -3.12 -12.90
CA PRO A 201 12.06 -1.86 -12.29
C PRO A 201 12.99 -2.10 -11.09
N HIS A 202 13.93 -1.19 -10.84
CA HIS A 202 14.81 -1.27 -9.67
C HIS A 202 14.08 -0.98 -8.37
N LEU A 203 13.22 0.03 -8.41
CA LEU A 203 12.38 0.45 -7.29
C LEU A 203 10.93 0.59 -7.77
N ILE A 204 10.00 0.26 -6.90
CA ILE A 204 8.58 0.53 -7.07
C ILE A 204 8.11 1.31 -5.85
N GLN A 205 7.54 2.49 -6.07
CA GLN A 205 6.82 3.20 -5.03
C GLN A 205 5.36 2.76 -5.09
N ILE A 206 4.84 2.30 -3.95
CA ILE A 206 3.42 1.98 -3.77
C ILE A 206 2.83 3.01 -2.82
N THR A 207 1.75 3.64 -3.23
CA THR A 207 0.98 4.55 -2.37
C THR A 207 -0.43 3.99 -2.22
N VAL A 208 -0.87 3.80 -0.98
CA VAL A 208 -2.25 3.42 -0.65
C VAL A 208 -2.91 4.52 0.15
N GLY A 209 -4.24 4.63 0.10
CA GLY A 209 -4.96 5.57 0.95
C GLY A 209 -6.40 5.19 1.24
N PHE A 210 -6.95 5.78 2.30
CA PHE A 210 -8.31 5.51 2.77
C PHE A 210 -9.37 6.31 2.01
N ASP A 211 -9.02 7.52 1.60
CA ASP A 211 -9.91 8.33 0.76
C ASP A 211 -9.96 7.74 -0.65
N SER A 212 -11.17 7.71 -1.22
CA SER A 212 -11.38 7.22 -2.58
C SER A 212 -10.68 8.11 -3.60
N ILE A 213 -10.15 7.47 -4.63
CA ILE A 213 -9.64 8.18 -5.81
C ILE A 213 -10.74 9.06 -6.42
N THR A 214 -10.36 10.27 -6.85
CA THR A 214 -11.26 11.16 -7.57
C THR A 214 -11.32 10.82 -9.06
N GLN A 215 -12.38 11.21 -9.76
CA GLN A 215 -12.52 11.07 -11.20
C GLN A 215 -11.39 11.80 -11.93
N ALA A 216 -10.95 12.96 -11.42
CA ALA A 216 -9.84 13.72 -12.01
C ALA A 216 -8.51 12.96 -11.96
N GLU A 217 -8.22 12.28 -10.84
CA GLU A 217 -7.03 11.43 -10.67
C GLU A 217 -7.13 10.10 -11.42
N LEU A 218 -8.35 9.60 -11.64
CA LEU A 218 -8.60 8.42 -12.47
C LEU A 218 -8.38 8.73 -13.95
N ASP A 219 -8.82 9.91 -14.40
CA ASP A 219 -8.60 10.42 -15.76
C ASP A 219 -7.14 10.88 -16.00
N GLY A 220 -6.33 10.94 -14.94
CA GLY A 220 -4.92 11.32 -15.02
C GLY A 220 -4.65 12.83 -15.15
N LYS A 221 -5.64 13.69 -14.89
CA LYS A 221 -5.49 15.17 -14.98
C LYS A 221 -4.48 15.73 -13.99
N ASP A 222 -4.25 15.01 -12.90
CA ASP A 222 -3.26 15.36 -11.90
C ASP A 222 -1.82 15.24 -12.45
N GLN A 223 -1.59 14.43 -13.50
CA GLN A 223 -0.28 14.31 -14.16
C GLN A 223 0.16 15.61 -14.84
N ASP A 224 -0.80 16.41 -15.33
CA ASP A 224 -0.53 17.73 -15.92
C ASP A 224 -0.13 18.74 -14.83
N THR A 225 -0.69 18.60 -13.64
CA THR A 225 -0.42 19.48 -12.50
C THR A 225 0.89 19.10 -11.79
N TYR A 226 1.13 17.80 -11.65
CA TYR A 226 2.27 17.22 -10.97
C TYR A 226 3.01 16.24 -11.91
N PRO A 227 3.77 16.76 -12.87
CA PRO A 227 4.51 15.92 -13.79
C PRO A 227 5.62 15.15 -13.06
N ILE A 228 5.78 13.87 -13.43
CA ILE A 228 6.68 12.94 -12.74
C ILE A 228 8.16 13.35 -12.76
N GLU A 229 8.56 14.14 -13.77
CA GLU A 229 9.93 14.66 -13.88
C GLU A 229 10.26 15.67 -12.79
N LEU A 230 9.28 16.46 -12.37
CA LEU A 230 9.42 17.47 -11.30
C LEU A 230 9.05 16.89 -9.93
N PHE A 231 8.06 15.99 -9.91
CA PHE A 231 7.46 15.42 -8.70
C PHE A 231 7.57 13.89 -8.68
N PRO A 232 8.78 13.32 -8.67
CA PRO A 232 9.00 11.88 -8.83
C PRO A 232 8.36 11.06 -7.70
N LEU A 233 8.28 11.62 -6.49
CA LEU A 233 7.78 10.93 -5.28
C LEU A 233 6.36 11.32 -4.86
N GLY A 234 5.76 12.32 -5.50
CA GLY A 234 4.44 12.83 -5.16
C GLY A 234 4.39 14.34 -5.23
N ASP A 235 3.20 14.89 -5.08
CA ASP A 235 3.02 16.31 -4.78
C ASP A 235 3.53 16.62 -3.36
N ASP A 236 3.86 17.89 -3.10
CA ASP A 236 4.31 18.34 -1.77
C ASP A 236 3.13 18.60 -0.82
N LEU A 237 1.91 18.21 -1.20
CA LEU A 237 0.71 18.43 -0.40
C LEU A 237 0.59 17.39 0.73
N PRO A 238 0.14 17.81 1.92
CA PRO A 238 -0.08 16.89 3.01
C PRO A 238 -1.32 16.02 2.74
N HIS A 239 -1.10 14.72 2.54
CA HIS A 239 -2.15 13.71 2.42
C HIS A 239 -2.17 12.82 3.67
N PRO A 240 -2.89 13.18 4.74
CA PRO A 240 -2.87 12.44 6.01
C PRO A 240 -3.39 11.00 5.87
N ASP A 241 -4.19 10.73 4.84
CA ASP A 241 -4.79 9.43 4.58
C ASP A 241 -4.04 8.61 3.53
N ARG A 242 -2.89 9.08 3.03
CA ARG A 242 -2.04 8.36 2.07
C ARG A 242 -0.75 7.88 2.72
N TYR A 243 -0.40 6.62 2.45
CA TYR A 243 0.78 5.93 2.97
C TYR A 243 1.58 5.41 1.79
N ALA A 244 2.85 5.80 1.72
CA ALA A 244 3.75 5.39 0.65
C ALA A 244 4.85 4.46 1.19
N MET A 245 5.25 3.48 0.37
CA MET A 245 6.41 2.63 0.61
C MET A 245 7.19 2.47 -0.69
N ILE A 246 8.51 2.66 -0.63
CA ILE A 246 9.41 2.36 -1.73
C ILE A 246 9.97 0.96 -1.51
N VAL A 247 9.83 0.10 -2.52
CA VAL A 247 10.26 -1.29 -2.50
C VAL A 247 11.34 -1.48 -3.54
N ARG A 248 12.51 -1.95 -3.10
CA ARG A 248 13.58 -2.40 -3.99
C ARG A 248 13.29 -3.81 -4.50
N ILE A 249 13.48 -4.03 -5.79
CA ILE A 249 13.34 -5.34 -6.43
C ILE A 249 14.73 -5.97 -6.59
N PRO A 250 15.12 -6.96 -5.76
CA PRO A 250 16.47 -7.51 -5.79
C PRO A 250 16.81 -8.19 -7.11
N ALA A 251 15.83 -8.82 -7.77
CA ALA A 251 16.02 -9.49 -9.05
C ALA A 251 16.41 -8.51 -10.18
N ALA A 252 16.15 -7.21 -10.02
CA ALA A 252 16.51 -6.21 -11.02
C ALA A 252 18.04 -5.94 -11.06
N ASP A 253 18.76 -6.20 -9.97
CA ASP A 253 20.22 -5.94 -9.88
C ASP A 253 21.03 -6.76 -10.91
N GLN A 254 20.55 -7.95 -11.30
CA GLN A 254 21.22 -8.80 -12.30
C GLN A 254 21.26 -8.14 -13.69
N PHE A 255 20.32 -7.25 -13.98
CA PHE A 255 20.24 -6.51 -15.25
C PHE A 255 21.03 -5.19 -15.21
N PHE A 256 21.29 -4.67 -14.01
CA PHE A 256 22.07 -3.45 -13.81
C PHE A 256 23.54 -3.61 -14.18
N SER A 257 24.17 -4.74 -13.85
CA SER A 257 25.56 -5.04 -14.24
C SER A 257 25.72 -5.07 -15.76
N ASN A 258 24.74 -5.63 -16.47
CA ASN A 258 24.76 -5.71 -17.93
C ASN A 258 24.58 -4.33 -18.58
N THR A 259 23.77 -3.46 -17.96
CA THR A 259 23.56 -2.10 -18.45
C THR A 259 24.77 -1.20 -18.21
N LEU A 260 25.40 -1.25 -17.02
CA LEU A 260 26.66 -0.54 -16.76
C LEU A 260 27.79 -1.02 -17.66
N GLN A 261 27.87 -2.33 -17.93
CA GLN A 261 28.88 -2.89 -18.83
C GLN A 261 28.65 -2.44 -20.28
N ARG A 262 27.39 -2.36 -20.74
CA ARG A 262 27.04 -1.86 -22.08
C ARG A 262 27.28 -0.36 -22.21
N VAL A 263 26.86 0.45 -21.24
CA VAL A 263 27.14 1.89 -21.22
C VAL A 263 28.64 2.14 -21.15
N GLY A 264 29.39 1.33 -20.41
CA GLY A 264 30.86 1.37 -20.37
C GLY A 264 31.50 1.01 -21.71
N GLN A 265 30.97 0.04 -22.45
CA GLN A 265 31.43 -0.31 -23.80
C GLN A 265 31.07 0.77 -24.83
N ASP A 266 29.83 1.26 -24.83
CA ASP A 266 29.39 2.34 -25.72
C ASP A 266 30.19 3.63 -25.47
N MET A 267 30.48 3.95 -24.20
CA MET A 267 31.39 5.05 -23.86
C MET A 267 32.84 4.75 -24.24
N GLY A 268 33.33 3.53 -24.06
CA GLY A 268 34.68 3.14 -24.49
C GLY A 268 34.89 3.29 -26.00
N GLU A 269 33.89 2.91 -26.80
CA GLU A 269 33.88 3.08 -28.25
C GLU A 269 33.74 4.55 -28.67
N GLN A 270 32.94 5.33 -27.93
CA GLN A 270 32.72 6.75 -28.22
C GLN A 270 33.90 7.65 -27.80
N PHE A 271 34.70 7.23 -26.81
CA PHE A 271 35.88 7.96 -26.32
C PHE A 271 37.22 7.45 -26.86
N GLY A 272 37.22 6.46 -27.77
CA GLY A 272 38.41 6.10 -28.55
C GLY A 272 39.64 5.81 -27.71
N VAL A 273 39.51 5.03 -26.64
CA VAL A 273 40.68 4.53 -25.91
C VAL A 273 41.21 3.33 -26.70
N GLU A 274 42.05 3.60 -27.70
CA GLU A 274 42.97 2.61 -28.24
C GLU A 274 43.82 2.08 -27.06
N GLU A 275 43.64 0.80 -26.71
CA GLU A 275 44.58 0.07 -25.89
C GLU A 275 45.92 0.03 -26.65
N ALA A 276 46.83 0.93 -26.27
CA ALA A 276 48.22 0.88 -26.70
C ALA A 276 48.90 -0.36 -26.08
N TYR A 277 49.21 -1.33 -26.93
CA TYR A 277 50.19 -2.39 -26.68
C TYR A 277 51.60 -1.82 -26.49
#